data_AF-A0A2Z3URZ0-F1
#
_entry.id   AF-A0A2Z3URZ0-F1
#
_cell.length_a   1.000
_cell.length_b   1.000
_cell.length_c   1.000
_cell.angle_alpha   90.00
_cell.angle_beta   90.00
_cell.angle_gamma   90.00
#
_symmetry.space_group_name_H-M   'P 1'
#
loop_
_entity.id
_entity.type
_entity.pdbx_description
1 polymer ?
#
loop_
_entity_poly.entity_id
_entity_poly.type
_entity_poly.pdbx_seq_one_letter_code
_entity_poly.pdbx_strand_id
1 'polypeptide(L)'
;MNSSRPSHNAICLGGPCHGMLTHIDQDIGILTVPVPRRSPEEPEAARYRVTRERVHHPCCAEPFIALYWAEPPDPADSACPCGC
;
A
#
# COMPACT_ATOMS: atom_id res chain seq x y z
N MET A 1 15.44 25.34 13.60
CA MET A 1 15.33 23.87 13.66
C MET A 1 14.47 23.45 12.48
N ASN A 2 15.08 22.93 11.42
CA ASN A 2 14.36 22.52 10.22
C ASN A 2 13.68 21.18 10.53
N SER A 3 12.45 21.23 11.02
CA SER A 3 11.61 20.04 11.20
C SER A 3 11.14 19.59 9.82
N SER A 4 12.04 19.02 9.03
CA SER A 4 11.67 18.29 7.82
C SER A 4 10.75 17.18 8.26
N ARG A 5 9.43 17.35 8.06
CA ARG A 5 8.46 16.28 8.29
C ARG A 5 8.99 15.04 7.60
N PRO A 6 8.93 13.85 8.22
CA PRO A 6 9.34 12.63 7.54
C PRO A 6 8.60 12.60 6.20
N SER A 7 9.35 12.52 5.11
CA SER A 7 8.79 12.56 3.76
C SER A 7 7.88 11.36 3.46
N HIS A 8 7.76 10.43 4.40
CA HIS A 8 6.95 9.22 4.34
C HIS A 8 6.30 9.00 5.71
N ASN A 9 5.03 8.63 5.72
CA ASN A 9 4.25 8.36 6.93
C ASN A 9 3.57 6.98 6.89
N ALA A 10 3.80 6.18 5.85
CA ALA A 10 3.21 4.87 5.66
C ALA A 10 4.23 3.83 5.18
N ILE A 11 3.97 2.56 5.47
CA ILE A 11 4.78 1.40 5.07
C ILE A 11 3.89 0.33 4.43
N CYS A 12 4.32 -0.19 3.28
CA CYS A 12 3.66 -1.29 2.59
C CYS A 12 4.00 -2.63 3.23
N LEU A 13 2.98 -3.42 3.56
CA LEU A 13 3.08 -4.74 4.17
C LEU A 13 2.46 -5.79 3.26
N GLY A 14 3.29 -6.72 2.81
CA GLY A 14 2.94 -7.78 1.86
C GLY A 14 3.05 -7.32 0.41
N GLY A 15 2.72 -8.22 -0.52
CA GLY A 15 2.70 -7.92 -1.94
C GLY A 15 4.07 -7.48 -2.52
N PRO A 16 4.05 -6.90 -3.73
CA PRO A 16 5.27 -6.55 -4.47
C PRO A 16 6.02 -5.33 -3.92
N CYS A 17 5.42 -4.56 -3.02
CA CYS A 17 6.03 -3.36 -2.42
C CYS A 17 6.35 -3.55 -0.94
N HIS A 18 6.42 -4.78 -0.43
CA HIS A 18 6.69 -5.04 0.99
C HIS A 18 7.93 -4.25 1.48
N GLY A 19 7.78 -3.54 2.61
CA GLY A 19 8.81 -2.71 3.21
C GLY A 19 8.99 -1.33 2.58
N MET A 20 8.27 -1.01 1.50
CA MET A 20 8.37 0.29 0.85
C MET A 20 7.70 1.38 1.68
N LEU A 21 8.44 2.45 1.95
CA LEU A 21 7.94 3.64 2.63
C LEU A 21 7.32 4.60 1.60
N THR A 22 6.14 5.13 1.93
CA THR A 22 5.42 6.08 1.08
C THR A 22 4.77 7.16 1.92
N HIS A 23 4.38 8.26 1.28
CA HIS A 23 3.54 9.28 1.89
C HIS A 23 2.10 9.12 1.41
N ILE A 24 1.17 9.07 2.35
CA ILE A 24 -0.26 9.07 2.07
C ILE A 24 -0.93 10.21 2.81
N ASP A 25 -1.93 10.81 2.17
CA ASP A 25 -2.84 11.79 2.80
C ASP A 25 -4.15 11.13 3.25
N GLN A 26 -4.45 9.94 2.74
CA GLN A 26 -5.66 9.19 3.04
C GLN A 26 -5.54 8.47 4.39
N ASP A 27 -6.59 8.53 5.21
CA ASP A 27 -6.66 7.83 6.51
C ASP A 27 -7.26 6.41 6.37
N ILE A 28 -8.15 6.18 5.40
CA ILE A 28 -8.82 4.91 5.13
C ILE A 28 -9.10 4.78 3.63
N GLY A 29 -8.92 3.59 3.06
CA GLY A 29 -9.28 3.29 1.67
C GLY A 29 -8.36 2.27 1.00
N ILE A 30 -8.46 2.15 -0.32
CA ILE A 30 -7.49 1.44 -1.16
C ILE A 30 -6.66 2.48 -1.91
N LEU A 31 -5.35 2.40 -1.80
CA LEU A 31 -4.38 3.23 -2.51
C LEU A 31 -3.65 2.39 -3.55
N THR A 32 -3.40 2.99 -4.71
CA THR A 32 -2.62 2.38 -5.78
C THR A 32 -1.17 2.85 -5.64
N VAL A 33 -0.28 1.91 -5.36
CA VAL A 33 1.14 2.15 -5.17
C VAL A 33 1.88 1.75 -6.46
N PRO A 34 2.67 2.64 -7.08
CA PRO A 34 3.45 2.28 -8.25
C PRO A 34 4.50 1.23 -7.88
N VAL A 35 4.56 0.14 -8.65
CA VAL A 35 5.54 -0.92 -8.45
C VAL A 35 6.74 -0.60 -9.35
N PRO A 36 7.97 -0.53 -8.80
CA PRO A 36 9.16 -0.40 -9.61
C PRO A 36 9.32 -1.67 -10.46
N ARG A 37 8.89 -1.60 -11.72
CA ARG A 37 8.96 -2.72 -12.67
C ARG A 37 10.41 -3.18 -12.85
N ARG A 38 10.65 -4.46 -12.60
CA ARG A 38 11.88 -5.15 -13.03
C ARG A 38 11.66 -5.95 -14.31
N SER A 39 10.41 -6.26 -14.66
CA SER A 39 10.07 -7.01 -15.88
C SER A 39 8.73 -6.58 -16.47
N PRO A 40 8.52 -6.72 -17.79
CA PRO A 40 7.29 -6.30 -18.46
C PRO A 40 6.05 -7.12 -18.05
N GLU A 41 6.26 -8.33 -17.51
CA GLU A 41 5.21 -9.20 -17.00
C GLU A 41 4.73 -8.80 -15.59
N GLU A 42 5.44 -7.89 -14.91
CA GLU A 42 5.06 -7.42 -13.58
C GLU A 42 4.00 -6.31 -13.65
N PRO A 43 3.06 -6.28 -12.68
CA PRO A 43 2.08 -5.22 -12.61
C PRO A 43 2.77 -3.86 -12.40
N GLU A 44 2.36 -2.82 -13.13
CA GLU A 44 2.92 -1.46 -12.94
C GLU A 44 2.42 -0.77 -11.67
N ALA A 45 1.36 -1.29 -11.06
CA ALA A 45 0.87 -0.81 -9.78
C ALA A 45 0.24 -1.91 -8.96
N ALA A 46 0.34 -1.78 -7.64
CA ALA A 46 -0.23 -2.69 -6.67
C ALA A 46 -1.19 -1.94 -5.75
N ARG A 47 -2.29 -2.59 -5.39
CA ARG A 47 -3.31 -2.02 -4.53
C ARG A 47 -2.96 -2.35 -3.08
N TYR A 48 -3.06 -1.35 -2.21
CA TYR A 48 -2.87 -1.50 -0.78
C TYR A 48 -4.02 -0.87 -0.03
N ARG A 49 -4.51 -1.54 1.00
CA ARG A 49 -5.49 -1.03 1.93
C ARG A 49 -4.82 -0.20 3.01
N VAL A 50 -5.23 1.05 3.11
CA VAL A 50 -4.89 1.92 4.23
C VAL A 50 -5.61 1.43 5.47
N THR A 51 -4.86 1.22 6.55
CA THR A 51 -5.42 0.83 7.84
C THR A 51 -5.07 1.86 8.92
N ARG A 52 -5.75 1.78 10.06
CA ARG A 52 -5.41 2.58 11.24
C ARG A 52 -4.26 1.99 12.04
N GLU A 53 -3.76 0.82 11.65
CA GLU A 53 -2.65 0.19 12.34
C GLU A 53 -1.36 0.99 12.11
N ARG A 54 -0.54 1.05 13.15
CA ARG A 54 0.73 1.78 13.16
C ARG A 54 1.87 0.84 13.51
N VAL A 55 2.89 0.80 12.66
CA VAL A 55 4.04 -0.09 12.77
C VAL A 55 5.30 0.73 13.02
N HIS A 56 6.03 0.38 14.07
CA HIS A 56 7.37 0.91 14.31
C HIS A 56 8.35 0.26 13.35
N HIS A 57 9.04 1.09 12.55
CA HIS A 57 10.12 0.64 11.69
C HIS A 57 11.45 1.21 12.21
N PRO A 58 12.52 0.41 12.30
CA PRO A 58 13.78 0.83 12.94
C PRO A 58 14.46 2.04 12.28
N CYS A 59 14.05 2.42 11.06
CA CYS A 59 14.57 3.62 10.39
C CYS A 59 14.05 4.94 10.97
N CYS A 60 12.96 4.95 11.74
CA CYS A 60 12.36 6.17 12.29
C CYS A 60 11.77 5.93 13.70
N ALA A 61 11.82 6.97 14.52
CA ALA A 61 11.21 6.96 15.85
C ALA A 61 9.68 6.96 15.78
N GLU A 62 9.12 7.71 14.82
CA GLU A 62 7.67 7.80 14.61
C GLU A 62 7.14 6.53 13.90
N PRO A 63 6.00 5.99 14.33
CA PRO A 63 5.42 4.82 13.69
C PRO A 63 4.74 5.17 12.36
N PHE A 64 4.82 4.26 11.41
CA PHE A 64 4.23 4.38 10.07
C PHE A 64 2.83 3.78 10.03
N ILE A 65 1.95 4.37 9.22
CA ILE A 65 0.65 3.78 8.89
C ILE A 65 0.87 2.49 8.08
N ALA A 66 0.27 1.39 8.52
CA ALA A 66 0.36 0.11 7.83
C ALA A 66 -0.56 0.08 6.61
N LEU A 67 0.03 -0.12 5.44
CA LEU A 67 -0.65 -0.37 4.18
C LEU A 67 -0.60 -1.87 3.89
N TYR A 68 -1.73 -2.57 3.99
CA TYR A 68 -1.76 -4.00 3.71
C TYR A 68 -2.04 -4.27 2.24
N TRP A 69 -1.31 -5.19 1.64
CA TRP A 69 -1.55 -5.58 0.25
C TRP A 69 -3.00 -6.03 0.05
N ALA A 70 -3.69 -5.36 -0.87
CA ALA A 70 -5.01 -5.73 -1.33
C ALA A 70 -4.81 -6.43 -2.67
N GLU A 71 -4.91 -7.75 -2.68
CA GLU A 71 -4.86 -8.52 -3.91
C GLU A 71 -5.85 -7.93 -4.93
N PRO A 72 -5.50 -7.91 -6.22
CA PRO A 72 -6.47 -7.55 -7.25
C PRO A 72 -7.71 -8.45 -7.07
N PRO A 73 -8.93 -7.91 -7.21
CA PRO A 73 -10.12 -8.72 -7.08
C PRO A 73 -10.02 -9.79 -8.16
N ASP A 74 -10.25 -11.04 -7.77
CA ASP A 74 -10.24 -12.13 -8.73
C ASP A 74 -11.29 -11.81 -9.81
N PRO A 75 -10.99 -11.94 -11.11
CA PRO A 75 -11.97 -11.70 -12.16
C PRO A 75 -13.23 -12.58 -11.99
N ALA A 76 -13.12 -13.71 -11.25
CA ALA A 76 -14.25 -14.53 -10.87
C ALA A 76 -15.18 -13.89 -9.81
N ASP A 77 -14.68 -12.98 -8.97
CA ASP A 77 -15.45 -12.31 -7.91
C ASP A 77 -16.29 -11.13 -8.46
N SER A 78 -15.89 -10.59 -9.62
CA SER A 78 -16.65 -9.54 -10.34
C SER A 78 -17.70 -10.09 -11.31
N ALA A 79 -17.69 -11.40 -11.57
CA ALA A 79 -18.77 -12.05 -12.31
C ALA A 79 -19.90 -12.34 -11.33
N CYS A 80 -20.87 -11.43 -11.20
CA CYS A 80 -22.15 -11.77 -10.58
C CYS A 80 -22.67 -13.07 -11.21
N PRO A 81 -22.83 -14.18 -10.48
CA PRO A 81 -23.53 -15.36 -11.00
C PRO A 81 -25.05 -15.15 -11.01
N CYS A 82 -25.54 -13.94 -10.73
CA CYS A 82 -26.96 -13.61 -10.73
C CYS A 82 -27.47 -13.46 -12.16
N GLY A 83 -27.70 -14.60 -12.82
CA GLY A 83 -28.71 -14.66 -13.87
C GLY A 83 -30.07 -14.32 -13.26
N CYS A 84 -30.58 -13.13 -13.56
CA CYS A 84 -31.99 -12.76 -13.43
C CYS A 84 -32.39 -12.04 -14.71
#